data_AF-A0A6A4GSA4-F1
#
_entry.id   AF-A0A6A4GSA4-F1
#
_cell.length_a   1.000
_cell.length_b   1.000
_cell.length_c   1.000
_cell.angle_alpha   90.00
_cell.angle_beta   90.00
_cell.angle_gamma   90.00
#
_symmetry.space_group_name_H-M   'P 1'
#
loop_
_entity.id
_entity.type
_entity.pdbx_description
1 polymer ?
#
loop_
_entity_poly.entity_id
_entity_poly.type
_entity_poly.pdbx_seq_one_letter_code
_entity_poly.pdbx_strand_id
1 'polypeptide(L)'
;EGCSGVPIHWNNPLGPFNLTFPWPRIGPGPDSLPFWVRIIDEEHDIRNAKSKKCQGEDSATVPCRECEGIPSIISQLLDQATTFKSHMRYSLLSSAQLVMVINDQQKDLNTWKLKVRYILV
;
A
#
# COMPACT_ATOMS: atom_id res chain seq x y z
N GLU A 1 -17.23 -18.41 13.91
CA GLU A 1 -15.93 -18.97 13.44
C GLU A 1 -14.83 -18.06 13.96
N GLY A 2 -13.67 -18.60 14.32
CA GLY A 2 -12.60 -17.80 14.92
C GLY A 2 -11.87 -16.91 13.93
N CYS A 3 -11.08 -15.96 14.44
CA CYS A 3 -10.38 -14.99 13.60
C CYS A 3 -8.99 -15.49 13.19
N SER A 4 -8.96 -16.34 12.17
CA SER A 4 -7.72 -16.79 11.50
C SER A 4 -7.02 -15.69 10.69
N GLY A 5 -7.65 -14.52 10.59
CA GLY A 5 -7.21 -13.38 9.80
C GLY A 5 -7.83 -13.35 8.40
N VAL A 6 -7.93 -12.15 7.84
CA VAL A 6 -8.53 -11.88 6.53
C VAL A 6 -7.41 -11.62 5.52
N PRO A 7 -7.36 -12.31 4.38
CA PRO A 7 -6.32 -12.10 3.38
C PRO A 7 -6.38 -10.70 2.79
N ILE A 8 -5.20 -10.09 2.62
CA ILE A 8 -5.02 -8.81 1.95
C ILE A 8 -4.47 -9.11 0.55
N HIS A 9 -5.30 -8.88 -0.46
CA HIS A 9 -4.90 -9.00 -1.86
C HIS A 9 -4.37 -7.66 -2.36
N TRP A 10 -3.06 -7.59 -2.60
CA TRP A 10 -2.39 -6.39 -3.10
C TRP A 10 -1.77 -6.64 -4.47
N ASN A 11 -2.53 -6.34 -5.52
CA ASN A 11 -2.07 -6.52 -6.90
C ASN A 11 -1.59 -5.17 -7.46
N ASN A 12 -0.41 -4.71 -7.05
CA ASN A 12 0.17 -3.47 -7.56
C ASN A 12 1.30 -3.76 -8.56
N PRO A 13 1.23 -3.22 -9.80
CA PRO A 13 2.27 -3.44 -10.80
C PRO A 13 3.63 -2.83 -10.45
N LEU A 14 3.68 -1.89 -9.49
CA LEU A 14 4.90 -1.23 -9.05
C LEU A 14 5.73 -2.07 -8.06
N GLY A 15 5.23 -3.25 -7.66
CA GLY A 15 5.94 -4.18 -6.77
C GLY A 15 5.20 -4.49 -5.46
N PRO A 16 5.92 -5.06 -4.48
CA PRO A 16 5.32 -5.64 -3.28
C PRO A 16 4.66 -4.59 -2.37
N PHE A 17 3.75 -5.04 -1.51
CA PHE A 17 2.94 -4.16 -0.63
C PHE A 17 3.79 -3.19 0.18
N ASN A 18 4.86 -3.64 0.84
CA ASN A 18 5.67 -2.78 1.72
C ASN A 18 6.31 -1.58 1.00
N LEU A 19 6.60 -1.70 -0.29
CA LEU A 19 7.24 -0.65 -1.09
C LEU A 19 6.22 0.28 -1.76
N THR A 20 5.05 -0.26 -2.07
CA THR A 20 4.07 0.40 -2.94
C THR A 20 2.85 0.91 -2.19
N PHE A 21 2.57 0.38 -1.01
CA PHE A 21 1.45 0.83 -0.18
C PHE A 21 1.72 2.25 0.32
N PRO A 22 0.81 3.21 0.08
CA PRO A 22 1.02 4.61 0.41
C PRO A 22 0.65 4.89 1.87
N TRP A 23 1.48 4.39 2.80
CA TRP A 23 1.32 4.62 4.25
C TRP A 23 0.96 6.06 4.62
N PRO A 24 1.62 7.10 4.05
CA PRO A 24 1.32 8.49 4.42
C PRO A 24 -0.14 8.94 4.20
N ARG A 25 -0.92 8.21 3.39
CA ARG A 25 -2.36 8.49 3.20
C ARG A 25 -3.22 7.98 4.35
N ILE A 26 -2.74 6.98 5.06
CA ILE A 26 -3.47 6.27 6.11
C ILE A 26 -2.99 6.69 7.49
N GLY A 27 -1.69 6.91 7.66
CA GLY A 27 -1.09 7.34 8.92
C GLY A 27 0.44 7.24 8.92
N PRO A 28 1.10 7.44 10.08
CA PRO A 28 2.55 7.38 10.20
C PRO A 28 3.18 6.01 9.85
N GLY A 29 2.39 4.95 9.72
CA GLY A 29 2.89 3.62 9.36
C GLY A 29 1.89 2.49 9.64
N PRO A 30 2.33 1.22 9.57
CA PRO A 30 1.50 0.03 9.78
C PRO A 30 0.72 0.03 11.10
N ASP A 31 1.33 0.58 12.15
CA ASP A 31 0.72 0.67 13.48
C ASP A 31 -0.49 1.61 13.54
N SER A 32 -0.70 2.42 12.51
CA SER A 32 -1.86 3.33 12.41
C SER A 32 -3.14 2.60 12.06
N LEU A 33 -3.03 1.35 11.56
CA LEU A 33 -4.19 0.55 11.20
C LEU A 33 -4.94 0.07 12.46
N PRO A 34 -6.29 -0.05 12.40
CA PRO A 34 -7.06 -0.63 13.50
C PRO A 34 -6.85 -2.14 13.66
N PHE A 35 -6.04 -2.74 12.79
CA PHE A 35 -5.71 -4.17 12.74
C PHE A 35 -4.21 -4.39 12.54
N TRP A 36 -3.74 -5.57 12.90
CA TRP A 36 -2.39 -6.04 12.57
C TRP A 36 -2.35 -6.62 11.17
N VAL A 37 -1.26 -6.35 10.46
CA VAL A 37 -0.92 -7.02 9.21
C VAL A 37 0.15 -8.06 9.52
N ARG A 38 -0.18 -9.35 9.37
CA ARG A 38 0.76 -10.46 9.52
C ARG A 38 1.19 -10.95 8.15
N ILE A 39 2.49 -11.13 7.96
CA ILE A 39 3.03 -11.84 6.79
C ILE A 39 2.91 -13.33 7.07
N ILE A 40 2.26 -14.05 6.16
CA ILE A 40 2.10 -15.51 6.24
C ILE A 40 3.12 -16.19 5.35
N ASP A 41 3.41 -15.57 4.21
CA ASP A 41 4.35 -16.08 3.23
C ASP A 41 5.14 -14.90 2.65
N GLU A 42 6.43 -14.82 2.97
CA GLU A 42 7.32 -13.78 2.46
C GLU A 42 7.65 -13.97 0.98
N GLU A 43 7.70 -15.22 0.50
CA GLU A 43 8.03 -15.56 -0.89
C GLU A 43 6.90 -15.15 -1.83
N HIS A 44 5.65 -15.40 -1.41
CA HIS A 44 4.45 -15.09 -2.19
C HIS A 44 3.79 -13.75 -1.82
N ASP A 45 4.41 -12.96 -0.94
CA ASP A 45 3.91 -11.66 -0.46
C ASP A 45 2.49 -11.75 0.19
N ILE A 46 2.11 -12.94 0.69
CA ILE A 46 0.78 -13.21 1.25
C ILE A 46 0.67 -12.64 2.65
N ARG A 47 -0.38 -11.84 2.88
CA ARG A 47 -0.63 -11.16 4.15
C ARG A 47 -2.06 -11.37 4.62
N ASN A 48 -2.22 -11.48 5.94
CA ASN A 48 -3.52 -11.42 6.59
C ASN A 48 -3.62 -10.23 7.53
N ALA A 49 -4.79 -9.62 7.57
CA ALA A 49 -5.19 -8.68 8.60
C ALA A 49 -5.84 -9.43 9.77
N LYS A 50 -5.47 -9.09 11.00
CA LYS A 50 -6.11 -9.61 12.22
C LYS A 50 -6.43 -8.44 13.15
N SER A 51 -7.61 -8.43 13.76
CA SER A 51 -7.95 -7.38 14.72
C SER A 51 -6.91 -7.31 15.85
N LYS A 52 -6.46 -6.10 16.18
CA LYS A 52 -5.57 -5.84 17.33
C LYS A 52 -6.12 -6.42 18.64
N LYS A 53 -7.45 -6.40 18.80
CA LYS A 53 -8.12 -6.90 19.99
C LYS A 53 -8.13 -8.43 20.08
N CYS A 54 -7.82 -9.12 18.98
CA CYS A 54 -7.86 -10.58 18.88
C CYS A 54 -6.49 -11.16 18.55
N GLN A 55 -5.42 -10.35 18.71
CA GLN A 55 -4.06 -10.72 18.38
C GLN A 55 -3.61 -11.99 19.11
N GLY A 56 -3.99 -12.18 20.38
CA GLY A 56 -3.63 -13.34 21.20
C GLY A 56 -4.47 -14.60 20.97
N GLU A 57 -5.51 -14.54 20.14
CA GLU A 57 -6.37 -15.69 19.83
C GLU A 57 -5.92 -16.33 18.52
N ASP A 58 -4.91 -17.20 18.57
CA ASP A 58 -4.43 -17.92 17.38
C ASP A 58 -5.29 -19.13 16.99
N SER A 59 -6.31 -19.43 17.79
CA SER A 59 -7.21 -20.54 17.51
C SER A 59 -8.34 -20.12 16.58
N ALA A 60 -8.49 -20.82 15.46
CA ALA A 60 -9.61 -20.70 14.53
C ALA A 60 -10.98 -21.00 15.17
N THR A 61 -11.00 -21.41 16.43
CA THR A 61 -12.20 -21.79 17.20
C THR A 61 -12.69 -20.70 18.16
N VAL A 62 -11.89 -19.67 18.50
CA VAL A 62 -12.35 -18.59 19.39
C VAL A 62 -12.99 -17.48 18.56
N PRO A 63 -14.32 -17.28 18.66
CA PRO A 63 -15.02 -16.28 17.87
C PRO A 63 -14.64 -14.87 18.30
N CYS A 64 -13.90 -14.17 17.45
CA CYS A 64 -13.63 -12.75 17.60
C CYS A 64 -14.56 -11.96 16.67
N ARG A 65 -15.58 -11.31 17.25
CA ARG A 65 -16.55 -10.46 16.51
C ARG A 65 -15.88 -9.30 15.79
N GLU A 66 -14.76 -8.81 16.32
CA GLU A 66 -14.07 -7.66 15.74
C GLU A 66 -13.38 -7.96 14.41
N CYS A 67 -13.33 -9.23 14.02
CA CYS A 67 -12.85 -9.63 12.71
C CYS A 67 -13.92 -9.57 11.62
N GLU A 68 -15.21 -9.47 11.95
CA GLU A 68 -16.28 -9.31 10.96
C GLU A 68 -16.17 -7.99 10.21
N GLY A 69 -15.67 -6.93 10.85
CA GLY A 69 -15.49 -5.61 10.23
C GLY A 69 -14.22 -5.46 9.40
N ILE A 70 -13.23 -6.34 9.59
CA ILE A 70 -11.90 -6.24 8.95
C ILE A 70 -11.97 -6.25 7.41
N PRO A 71 -12.75 -7.12 6.74
CA PRO A 71 -12.83 -7.14 5.27
C PRO A 71 -13.28 -5.79 4.68
N SER A 72 -14.27 -5.14 5.30
CA SER A 72 -14.77 -3.84 4.85
C SER A 72 -13.69 -2.75 4.98
N ILE A 73 -12.98 -2.74 6.12
CA ILE A 73 -11.90 -1.77 6.35
C ILE A 73 -10.75 -2.00 5.36
N ILE A 74 -10.35 -3.24 5.11
CA ILE A 74 -9.33 -3.56 4.09
C ILE A 74 -9.77 -3.04 2.73
N SER A 75 -10.99 -3.33 2.31
CA SER A 75 -11.49 -2.88 1.00
C SER A 75 -11.44 -1.35 0.86
N GLN A 76 -11.86 -0.61 1.89
CA GLN A 76 -11.78 0.86 1.90
C GLN A 76 -10.33 1.36 1.85
N LEU A 77 -9.42 0.74 2.60
CA LEU A 77 -8.00 1.09 2.60
C LEU A 77 -7.36 0.83 1.24
N LEU A 78 -7.69 -0.28 0.59
CA LEU A 78 -7.19 -0.63 -0.74
C LEU A 78 -7.68 0.39 -1.78
N ASP A 79 -8.95 0.80 -1.72
CA ASP A 79 -9.51 1.82 -2.60
C ASP A 79 -8.82 3.18 -2.44
N GLN A 80 -8.63 3.62 -1.19
CA GLN A 80 -7.89 4.86 -0.88
C GLN A 80 -6.42 4.80 -1.32
N ALA A 81 -5.80 3.63 -1.18
CA ALA A 81 -4.41 3.42 -1.54
C ALA A 81 -4.19 3.39 -3.06
N THR A 82 -5.14 2.85 -3.83
CA THR A 82 -5.07 2.76 -5.29
C THR A 82 -5.53 4.02 -6.01
N THR A 83 -6.32 4.88 -5.35
CA THR A 83 -6.75 6.17 -5.92
C THR A 83 -5.56 7.13 -6.09
N PHE A 84 -4.94 7.14 -7.26
CA PHE A 84 -3.95 8.14 -7.65
C PHE A 84 -4.63 9.34 -8.31
N LYS A 85 -4.33 10.56 -7.83
CA LYS A 85 -4.77 11.81 -8.46
C LYS A 85 -3.55 12.60 -8.90
N SER A 86 -3.58 13.15 -10.12
CA SER A 86 -2.52 13.96 -10.72
C SER A 86 -2.06 15.14 -9.86
N HIS A 87 -2.92 15.65 -8.98
CA HIS A 87 -2.65 16.80 -8.10
C HIS A 87 -2.39 16.40 -6.65
N MET A 88 -2.15 15.11 -6.39
CA MET A 88 -1.84 14.64 -5.04
C MET A 88 -0.48 15.19 -4.60
N ARG A 89 -0.40 15.68 -3.35
CA ARG A 89 0.87 16.16 -2.78
C ARG A 89 1.89 15.02 -2.73
N TYR A 90 3.15 15.30 -3.06
CA TYR A 90 4.22 14.30 -3.04
C TYR A 90 4.39 13.61 -1.68
N SER A 91 4.09 14.30 -0.58
CA SER A 91 4.11 13.74 0.78
C SER A 91 3.11 12.60 1.00
N LEU A 92 2.14 12.42 0.10
CA LEU A 92 1.09 11.39 0.15
C LEU A 92 1.35 10.24 -0.83
N LEU A 93 2.48 10.26 -1.53
CA LEU A 93 2.86 9.20 -2.46
C LEU A 93 3.67 8.12 -1.73
N SER A 94 3.56 6.88 -2.20
CA SER A 94 4.48 5.82 -1.78
C SER A 94 5.86 6.03 -2.38
N SER A 95 6.89 5.40 -1.80
CA SER A 95 8.26 5.48 -2.29
C SER A 95 8.38 5.07 -3.77
N ALA A 96 7.67 4.02 -4.18
CA ALA A 96 7.63 3.59 -5.57
C ALA A 96 6.99 4.65 -6.50
N GLN A 97 5.90 5.29 -6.06
CA GLN A 97 5.27 6.39 -6.80
C GLN A 97 6.18 7.62 -6.91
N LEU A 98 6.94 7.93 -5.86
CA LEU A 98 7.93 9.02 -5.89
C LEU A 98 9.05 8.75 -6.90
N VAL A 99 9.58 7.52 -6.92
CA VAL A 99 10.60 7.11 -7.91
C VAL A 99 10.06 7.25 -9.33
N MET A 100 8.80 6.86 -9.57
CA MET A 100 8.17 7.01 -10.88
C MET A 100 8.08 8.49 -11.31
N VAL A 101 7.64 9.37 -10.41
CA VAL A 101 7.60 10.83 -10.66
C VAL A 101 8.98 11.37 -10.99
N ILE A 102 10.02 10.98 -10.24
CA ILE A 102 11.40 11.43 -10.48
C ILE A 102 11.88 10.98 -11.86
N ASN A 103 11.61 9.72 -12.22
CA ASN A 103 12.00 9.16 -13.52
C ASN A 103 11.30 9.87 -14.69
N ASP A 104 10.00 10.17 -14.55
CA ASP A 104 9.24 10.90 -15.56
C ASP A 104 9.79 12.33 -15.74
N GLN A 105 10.05 13.04 -14.65
CA GLN A 105 10.68 14.37 -14.69
C GLN A 105 12.06 14.34 -15.34
N GLN A 106 12.88 13.33 -15.05
CA GLN A 106 14.19 13.17 -15.65
C GLN A 106 14.10 12.92 -17.16
N LYS A 107 13.13 12.14 -17.61
CA LYS A 107 12.86 11.88 -19.02
C LYS A 107 12.42 13.16 -19.75
N ASP A 108 11.57 13.96 -19.14
CA ASP A 108 11.14 15.25 -19.67
C ASP A 108 12.33 16.21 -19.81
N LEU A 109 13.15 16.34 -18.76
CA LEU A 109 14.36 17.17 -18.80
C LEU A 109 15.33 16.74 -19.91
N ASN A 110 15.55 15.43 -20.08
CA ASN A 110 16.41 14.92 -21.14
C ASN A 110 15.84 15.23 -22.53
N THR A 111 14.52 15.11 -22.69
CA THR A 111 13.82 15.48 -23.94
C THR A 111 14.00 16.97 -24.24
N TRP A 112 13.88 17.83 -23.24
CA TRP A 112 14.10 19.28 -23.40
C TRP A 112 15.55 19.62 -23.71
N LYS A 113 16.53 18.99 -23.02
CA LYS A 113 17.96 19.17 -23.32
C LYS A 113 18.29 18.82 -24.77
N LEU A 114 17.72 17.73 -25.29
CA LEU A 114 17.88 17.35 -26.69
C LEU A 114 17.26 18.40 -27.61
N LYS A 115 16.01 18.82 -27.39
CA LYS A 115 15.35 19.86 -28.21
C LYS A 115 16.14 21.17 -28.25
N VAL A 116 16.63 21.64 -27.10
CA VAL A 116 17.44 22.87 -27.04
C VAL A 116 18.77 22.71 -27.78
N ARG A 117 19.43 21.55 -27.68
CA ARG A 117 20.63 21.26 -28.48
C ARG A 117 20.37 21.28 -29.97
N TYR A 118 19.22 20.80 -30.44
CA TYR A 118 18.85 20.82 -31.87
C TYR A 118 18.43 22.20 -32.40
N ILE A 119 18.11 23.16 -31.53
CA ILE A 119 17.73 24.54 -31.91
C ILE A 119 18.95 25.48 -31.98
N LEU A 120 20.05 25.11 -31.31
CA LEU A 120 21.28 25.92 -31.23
C LEU A 120 22.38 25.46 -32.21
N VAL A 121 22.08 24.54 -33.13
CA VAL A 121 22.96 24.08 -34.22
C VAL A 121 22.34 24.51 -35.54
#